data_AF-A0A066PLP7-F1
#
_entry.id   AF-A0A066PLP7-F1
#
_cell.length_a   1.000
_cell.length_b   1.000
_cell.length_c   1.000
_cell.angle_alpha   90.00
_cell.angle_beta   90.00
_cell.angle_gamma   90.00
#
_symmetry.space_group_name_H-M   'P 1'
#
loop_
_entity.id
_entity.type
_entity.pdbx_description
1 polymer ?
#
loop_
_entity_poly.entity_id
_entity_poly.type
_entity_poly.pdbx_seq_one_letter_code
_entity_poly.pdbx_strand_id
1 'polypeptide(L)'
;MEMSGERLIAAPREAVWAALNDPEVLKACIQGCESIEKLSDTEMTATVAAKIGPISARFNGKVTLADLDPPNAYTISGEGQGGVAGFAKGGAKVQLADAEGGTKLTYQVSAQIGGKMAQLGARLIDSVAKSYAESFFTKFSERLAPAPEAATAPAPTPTKETTSMAEHAHDHAHPAHGEDRSNPVIAGLPLGIWVPIIISAVVVALVISKFLG
;
A
#
# COMPACT_ATOMS: atom_id res chain seq x y z
N MET A 1 7.52 1.06 22.45
CA MET A 1 8.52 1.26 21.38
C MET A 1 8.37 2.67 20.86
N GLU A 2 9.45 3.36 20.49
CA GLU A 2 9.48 4.65 19.77
C GLU A 2 10.46 4.60 18.61
N MET A 3 10.17 5.30 17.52
CA MET A 3 11.08 5.44 16.38
C MET A 3 10.84 6.78 15.69
N SER A 4 11.84 7.30 15.01
CA SER A 4 11.69 8.44 14.12
C SER A 4 12.70 8.31 13.01
N GLY A 5 12.41 8.92 11.86
CA GLY A 5 13.32 8.89 10.75
C GLY A 5 13.01 9.96 9.73
N GLU A 6 13.97 10.11 8.82
CA GLU A 6 13.85 10.96 7.65
C GLU A 6 14.31 10.16 6.43
N ARG A 7 13.64 10.38 5.30
CA ARG A 7 13.99 9.80 4.00
C ARG A 7 13.86 10.86 2.92
N LEU A 8 14.88 10.98 2.09
CA LEU A 8 14.80 11.70 0.83
C LEU A 8 14.25 10.76 -0.23
N ILE A 9 13.17 11.16 -0.89
CA ILE A 9 12.51 10.40 -1.94
C ILE A 9 12.65 11.20 -3.23
N ALA A 10 13.21 10.59 -4.26
CA ALA A 10 13.51 11.24 -5.54
C ALA A 10 12.27 11.41 -6.43
N ALA A 11 11.23 12.04 -5.89
CA ALA A 11 9.98 12.34 -6.56
C ALA A 11 9.36 13.65 -6.02
N PRO A 12 8.51 14.34 -6.82
CA PRO A 12 7.76 15.50 -6.35
C PRO A 12 6.86 15.18 -5.16
N ARG A 13 6.61 16.17 -4.30
CA ARG A 13 5.85 15.98 -3.05
C ARG A 13 4.45 15.45 -3.31
N GLU A 14 3.80 15.91 -4.37
CA GLU A 14 2.46 15.47 -4.77
C GLU A 14 2.45 13.98 -5.15
N ALA A 15 3.49 13.51 -5.85
CA ALA A 15 3.63 12.11 -6.23
C ALA A 15 3.90 11.23 -5.00
N VAL A 16 4.75 11.69 -4.08
CA VAL A 16 5.00 11.02 -2.80
C VAL A 16 3.72 10.92 -1.98
N TRP A 17 2.98 12.02 -1.88
CA TRP A 17 1.69 12.05 -1.17
C TRP A 17 0.67 11.08 -1.77
N ALA A 18 0.50 11.10 -3.10
CA ALA A 18 -0.43 10.20 -3.78
C ALA A 18 -0.06 8.74 -3.52
N ALA A 19 1.23 8.39 -3.64
CA ALA A 19 1.73 7.04 -3.44
C ALA A 19 1.60 6.56 -1.98
N LEU A 20 1.76 7.44 -0.99
CA LEU A 20 1.55 7.10 0.43
C LEU A 20 0.08 6.77 0.76
N ASN A 21 -0.86 7.19 -0.09
CA ASN A 21 -2.29 6.98 0.08
C ASN A 21 -2.89 6.02 -0.96
N ASP A 22 -2.04 5.38 -1.78
CA ASP A 22 -2.44 4.44 -2.82
C ASP A 22 -2.37 2.99 -2.31
N PRO A 23 -3.50 2.24 -2.25
CA PRO A 23 -3.53 0.87 -1.75
C PRO A 23 -2.60 -0.10 -2.49
N GLU A 24 -2.44 0.06 -3.81
CA GLU A 24 -1.61 -0.83 -4.62
C GLU A 24 -0.12 -0.57 -4.39
N VAL A 25 0.26 0.71 -4.31
CA VAL A 25 1.63 1.10 -3.97
C VAL A 25 1.98 0.63 -2.57
N LEU A 26 1.12 0.88 -1.58
CA LEU A 26 1.31 0.44 -0.21
C LEU A 26 1.45 -1.08 -0.12
N LYS A 27 0.57 -1.83 -0.79
CA LYS A 27 0.60 -3.30 -0.80
C LYS A 27 1.92 -3.84 -1.33
N ALA A 28 2.45 -3.22 -2.39
CA ALA A 28 3.71 -3.66 -2.97
C ALA A 28 4.94 -3.34 -2.09
N CYS A 29 4.88 -2.24 -1.34
CA CYS A 29 5.99 -1.78 -0.51
C CYS A 29 6.02 -2.47 0.86
N ILE A 30 4.86 -2.84 1.41
CA ILE A 30 4.78 -3.49 2.73
C ILE A 30 5.15 -4.97 2.60
N GLN A 31 6.24 -5.38 3.25
CA GLN A 31 6.65 -6.78 3.25
C GLN A 31 5.59 -7.68 3.90
N GLY A 32 5.29 -8.81 3.25
CA GLY A 32 4.28 -9.76 3.73
C GLY A 32 2.84 -9.27 3.61
N CYS A 33 2.58 -8.14 2.92
CA CYS A 33 1.23 -7.66 2.67
C CYS A 33 0.47 -8.60 1.73
N GLU A 34 -0.64 -9.15 2.21
CA GLU A 34 -1.52 -10.04 1.47
C GLU A 34 -2.67 -9.24 0.82
N SER A 35 -3.24 -8.29 1.56
CA SER A 35 -4.34 -7.43 1.09
C SER A 35 -4.26 -6.03 1.70
N ILE A 36 -4.79 -5.05 0.96
CA ILE A 36 -5.13 -3.71 1.44
C ILE A 36 -6.46 -3.34 0.80
N GLU A 37 -7.39 -2.81 1.58
CA GLU A 37 -8.69 -2.34 1.13
C GLU A 37 -8.92 -0.94 1.66
N LYS A 38 -9.30 -0.01 0.77
CA LYS A 38 -9.67 1.35 1.15
C LYS A 38 -11.17 1.36 1.47
N LEU A 39 -11.52 1.61 2.74
CA LEU A 39 -12.91 1.67 3.19
C LEU A 39 -13.51 3.07 3.01
N SER A 40 -12.68 4.10 3.16
CA SER A 40 -13.03 5.51 2.92
C SER A 40 -11.77 6.30 2.58
N ASP A 41 -11.90 7.62 2.39
CA ASP A 41 -10.73 8.49 2.18
C ASP A 41 -9.80 8.59 3.39
N THR A 42 -10.27 8.19 4.57
CA THR A 42 -9.49 8.21 5.80
C THR A 42 -9.34 6.84 6.44
N GLU A 43 -10.01 5.80 5.94
CA GLU A 43 -9.98 4.48 6.56
C GLU A 43 -9.57 3.40 5.59
N MET A 44 -8.67 2.54 6.05
CA MET A 44 -8.16 1.41 5.27
C MET A 44 -8.01 0.19 6.15
N THR A 45 -8.18 -0.99 5.57
CA THR A 45 -7.85 -2.28 6.19
C THR A 45 -6.75 -2.99 5.41
N ALA A 46 -6.01 -3.89 6.06
CA ALA A 46 -4.89 -4.59 5.43
C ALA A 46 -4.52 -5.89 6.15
N THR A 47 -4.23 -6.97 5.44
CA THR A 47 -3.71 -8.20 6.04
C THR A 47 -2.23 -8.37 5.73
N VAL A 48 -1.41 -8.61 6.76
CA VAL A 48 0.04 -8.84 6.64
C VAL A 48 0.44 -10.15 7.32
N ALA A 49 1.16 -11.00 6.61
CA ALA A 49 1.91 -12.10 7.20
C ALA A 49 3.27 -11.59 7.69
N ALA A 50 3.51 -11.64 9.00
CA ALA A 50 4.76 -11.19 9.59
C ALA A 50 5.50 -12.31 10.31
N LYS A 51 6.83 -12.23 10.27
CA LYS A 51 7.74 -13.11 10.99
C LYS A 51 8.55 -12.29 11.98
N ILE A 52 8.33 -12.53 13.26
CA ILE A 52 8.94 -11.82 14.39
C ILE A 52 9.70 -12.86 15.21
N GLY A 53 10.98 -13.04 14.90
CA GLY A 53 11.79 -14.11 15.50
C GLY A 53 11.18 -15.49 15.25
N PRO A 54 10.90 -16.28 16.31
CA PRO A 54 10.29 -17.61 16.17
C PRO A 54 8.78 -17.56 15.91
N ILE A 55 8.15 -16.38 15.96
CA ILE A 55 6.69 -16.24 15.76
C ILE A 55 6.41 -15.89 14.30
N SER A 56 5.63 -16.74 13.63
CA SER A 56 4.98 -16.41 12.37
C SER A 56 3.50 -16.18 12.64
N ALA A 57 2.95 -15.06 12.21
CA ALA A 57 1.54 -14.75 12.41
C ALA A 57 0.98 -13.91 11.28
N ARG A 58 -0.31 -14.10 11.04
CA ARG A 58 -1.10 -13.25 10.16
C ARG A 58 -1.78 -12.18 11.00
N PHE A 59 -1.58 -10.95 10.59
CA PHE A 59 -1.97 -9.73 11.25
C PHE A 59 -3.00 -9.05 10.37
N ASN A 60 -4.24 -8.97 10.86
CA ASN A 60 -5.29 -8.28 10.13
C ASN A 60 -5.38 -6.86 10.66
N GLY A 61 -5.41 -5.85 9.78
CA GLY A 61 -5.41 -4.44 10.08
C GLY A 61 -6.43 -3.42 9.63
N LYS A 62 -6.48 -2.30 10.37
CA LYS A 62 -7.28 -1.08 10.24
C LYS A 62 -6.39 0.11 10.56
N VAL A 63 -6.58 1.12 9.73
CA VAL A 63 -5.86 2.37 9.68
C VAL A 63 -6.91 3.47 9.61
N THR A 64 -6.67 4.56 10.32
CA THR A 64 -7.43 5.80 10.23
C THR A 64 -6.46 6.96 10.01
N LEU A 65 -6.78 7.85 9.09
CA LEU A 65 -6.06 9.09 8.83
C LEU A 65 -6.79 10.24 9.53
N ALA A 66 -6.04 11.13 10.15
CA ALA A 66 -6.50 12.32 10.85
C ALA A 66 -5.55 13.48 10.58
N ASP A 67 -5.95 14.70 10.98
CA ASP A 67 -5.14 15.91 10.83
C ASP A 67 -4.57 16.10 9.41
N LEU A 68 -5.39 15.81 8.39
CA LEU A 68 -4.98 15.89 6.99
C LEU A 68 -4.64 17.34 6.60
N ASP A 69 -3.41 17.55 6.14
CA ASP A 69 -2.93 18.77 5.50
C ASP A 69 -2.27 18.39 4.16
N PRO A 70 -3.05 18.06 3.11
CA PRO A 70 -2.47 17.60 1.83
C PRO A 70 -1.77 18.73 1.06
N PRO A 71 -0.60 18.48 0.43
CA PRO A 71 0.20 17.25 0.43
C PRO A 71 1.33 17.26 1.49
N ASN A 72 1.17 17.98 2.59
CA ASN A 72 2.22 18.31 3.55
C ASN A 72 2.29 17.35 4.74
N ALA A 73 1.17 16.98 5.36
CA ALA A 73 1.21 16.18 6.59
C ALA A 73 -0.10 15.44 6.89
N TYR A 74 0.00 14.40 7.71
CA TYR A 74 -1.15 13.80 8.38
C TYR A 74 -0.75 13.05 9.64
N THR A 75 -1.74 12.78 10.47
CA THR A 75 -1.67 11.81 11.55
C THR A 75 -2.27 10.48 11.09
N ILE A 76 -1.59 9.35 11.29
CA ILE A 76 -2.19 8.03 11.10
C ILE A 76 -2.65 7.50 12.47
N SER A 77 -3.55 6.54 12.54
CA SER A 77 -3.88 5.73 13.70
C SER A 77 -4.16 4.33 13.24
N GLY A 78 -3.79 3.33 14.02
CA GLY A 78 -3.95 1.93 13.68
C GLY A 78 -3.90 1.06 14.92
N GLU A 79 -4.50 -0.10 14.83
CA GLU A 79 -4.34 -1.14 15.86
C GLU A 79 -3.80 -2.43 15.20
N GLY A 80 -3.76 -3.57 15.89
CA GLY A 80 -2.93 -4.79 15.69
C GLY A 80 -3.56 -6.06 16.24
N GLN A 81 -3.86 -7.11 15.47
CA GLN A 81 -4.48 -8.35 15.94
C GLN A 81 -3.93 -9.53 15.14
N GLY A 82 -3.11 -10.34 15.81
CA GLY A 82 -2.53 -11.59 15.30
C GLY A 82 -3.01 -12.81 16.07
N GLY A 83 -4.21 -12.76 16.66
CA GLY A 83 -4.77 -13.82 17.49
C GLY A 83 -3.85 -14.19 18.67
N VAL A 84 -3.42 -15.45 18.73
CA VAL A 84 -2.54 -15.95 19.81
C VAL A 84 -1.16 -15.29 19.84
N ALA A 85 -0.70 -14.71 18.72
CA ALA A 85 0.56 -13.97 18.69
C ALA A 85 0.48 -12.67 19.50
N GLY A 86 -0.73 -12.11 19.64
CA GLY A 86 -0.99 -10.90 20.39
C GLY A 86 -1.52 -9.77 19.51
N PHE A 87 -1.26 -8.55 19.97
CA PHE A 87 -1.84 -7.35 19.39
C PHE A 87 -0.81 -6.22 19.32
N ALA A 88 -1.15 -5.19 18.58
CA ALA A 88 -0.35 -3.99 18.44
C ALA A 88 -1.32 -2.77 18.49
N LYS A 89 -0.98 -1.60 19.06
CA LYS A 89 -1.73 -0.35 18.84
C LYS A 89 -0.84 0.88 18.66
N GLY A 90 -1.28 1.84 17.84
CA GLY A 90 -0.50 3.00 17.47
C GLY A 90 -1.13 4.10 16.57
N GLY A 91 -0.43 5.20 16.24
CA GLY A 91 -0.80 6.24 15.22
C GLY A 91 0.16 7.43 14.86
N ALA A 92 0.50 7.68 13.55
CA ALA A 92 1.73 8.23 12.86
C ALA A 92 1.77 9.73 12.87
N LYS A 93 2.93 10.37 12.91
CA LYS A 93 3.03 11.73 12.34
C LYS A 93 3.93 11.68 11.14
N VAL A 94 3.39 12.06 9.98
CA VAL A 94 4.11 12.13 8.71
C VAL A 94 4.12 13.57 8.25
N GLN A 95 5.29 14.03 7.81
CA GLN A 95 5.49 15.35 7.24
C GLN A 95 6.31 15.23 5.96
N LEU A 96 5.88 15.92 4.92
CA LEU A 96 6.53 16.05 3.64
C LEU A 96 6.95 17.50 3.44
N ALA A 97 8.20 17.71 3.05
CA ALA A 97 8.71 19.00 2.65
C ALA A 97 9.48 18.85 1.34
N ASP A 98 9.44 19.88 0.51
CA ASP A 98 10.29 19.94 -0.68
C ASP A 98 11.77 19.99 -0.24
N ALA A 99 12.64 19.30 -0.98
CA ALA A 99 14.07 19.28 -0.74
C ALA A 99 14.84 19.17 -2.06
N GLU A 100 16.14 19.49 -2.02
CA GLU A 100 17.01 19.24 -3.17
C GLU A 100 17.00 17.74 -3.51
N GLY A 101 16.70 17.42 -4.77
CA GLY A 101 16.58 16.03 -5.23
C GLY A 101 15.22 15.37 -5.00
N GLY A 102 14.21 16.06 -4.45
CA GLY A 102 12.83 15.57 -4.40
C GLY A 102 12.08 15.98 -3.14
N THR A 103 11.57 15.00 -2.40
CA THR A 103 10.74 15.21 -1.19
C THR A 103 11.43 14.63 0.03
N LYS A 104 11.52 15.43 1.09
CA LYS A 104 11.95 14.99 2.40
C LYS A 104 10.75 14.53 3.21
N LEU A 105 10.65 13.23 3.43
CA LEU A 105 9.66 12.60 4.29
C LEU A 105 10.23 12.43 5.69
N THR A 106 9.62 13.07 6.66
CA THR A 106 9.93 12.89 8.08
C THR A 106 8.78 12.17 8.76
N TYR A 107 9.09 11.24 9.64
CA TYR A 107 8.09 10.54 10.41
C TYR A 107 8.49 10.36 11.88
N GLN A 108 7.48 10.38 12.74
CA GLN A 108 7.60 10.01 14.15
C GLN A 108 6.65 8.87 14.45
N VAL A 109 7.19 7.88 15.17
CA VAL A 109 6.69 6.54 15.43
C VAL A 109 6.73 6.21 16.92
N SER A 110 5.89 5.26 17.31
CA SER A 110 5.99 4.41 18.46
C SER A 110 5.11 3.15 18.30
N ALA A 111 5.09 2.15 19.15
CA ALA A 111 4.07 1.07 19.05
C ALA A 111 3.80 0.42 20.41
N GLN A 112 2.54 0.11 20.73
CA GLN A 112 2.22 -0.67 21.92
C GLN A 112 2.00 -2.10 21.46
N ILE A 113 2.92 -2.97 21.84
CA ILE A 113 2.83 -4.39 21.50
C ILE A 113 2.39 -5.15 22.75
N GLY A 114 1.41 -6.04 22.59
CA GLY A 114 0.88 -6.86 23.67
C GLY A 114 0.76 -8.33 23.28
N GLY A 115 0.50 -9.19 24.27
CA GLY A 115 0.40 -10.64 24.08
C GLY A 115 1.74 -11.36 24.00
N LYS A 116 1.80 -12.49 23.30
CA LYS A 116 3.00 -13.35 23.23
C LYS A 116 4.19 -12.67 22.57
N MET A 117 3.96 -11.82 21.57
CA MET A 117 5.02 -11.02 20.95
C MET A 117 5.74 -10.10 21.94
N ALA A 118 5.02 -9.52 22.90
CA ALA A 118 5.63 -8.63 23.89
C ALA A 118 6.66 -9.35 24.78
N GLN A 119 6.55 -10.68 24.91
CA GLN A 119 7.47 -11.52 25.68
C GLN A 119 8.83 -11.71 24.98
N LEU A 120 8.92 -11.40 23.68
CA LEU A 120 10.18 -11.49 22.93
C LEU A 120 11.17 -10.37 23.26
N GLY A 121 10.71 -9.34 23.99
CA GLY A 121 11.52 -8.22 24.44
C GLY A 121 11.61 -7.07 23.42
N ALA A 122 11.79 -5.85 23.95
CA ALA A 122 11.78 -4.61 23.17
C ALA A 122 12.83 -4.58 22.06
N ARG A 123 14.05 -5.06 22.32
CA ARG A 123 15.16 -5.02 21.36
C ARG A 123 14.84 -5.76 20.05
N LEU A 124 14.22 -6.94 20.14
CA LEU A 124 13.85 -7.70 18.95
C LEU A 124 12.72 -7.03 18.19
N ILE A 125 11.70 -6.55 18.90
CA ILE A 125 10.56 -5.83 18.31
C ILE A 125 11.06 -4.60 17.55
N ASP A 126 11.93 -3.79 18.17
CA ASP A 126 12.48 -2.59 17.56
C ASP A 126 13.31 -2.92 16.31
N SER A 127 14.10 -3.99 16.34
CA SER A 127 14.90 -4.44 15.19
C SER A 127 14.01 -4.86 14.02
N VAL A 128 12.92 -5.58 14.29
CA VAL A 128 11.99 -6.01 13.24
C VAL A 128 11.23 -4.80 12.67
N ALA A 129 10.76 -3.88 13.52
CA ALA A 129 10.09 -2.66 13.07
C ALA A 129 10.98 -1.80 12.15
N LYS A 130 12.26 -1.63 12.51
CA LYS A 130 13.23 -0.92 11.67
C LYS A 130 13.44 -1.61 10.33
N SER A 131 13.58 -2.94 10.32
CA SER A 131 13.72 -3.70 9.07
C SER A 131 12.50 -3.56 8.16
N TYR A 132 11.28 -3.55 8.73
CA TYR A 132 10.05 -3.31 7.97
C TYR A 132 10.01 -1.90 7.39
N ALA A 133 10.40 -0.88 8.17
CA ALA A 133 10.46 0.51 7.70
C ALA A 133 11.49 0.67 6.57
N GLU A 134 12.68 0.10 6.74
CA GLU A 134 13.71 0.09 5.70
C GLU A 134 13.23 -0.60 4.42
N SER A 135 12.67 -1.80 4.52
CA SER A 135 12.13 -2.52 3.36
C SER A 135 11.04 -1.73 2.65
N PHE A 136 10.14 -1.10 3.41
CA PHE A 136 9.11 -0.23 2.86
C PHE A 136 9.73 0.92 2.08
N PHE A 137 10.62 1.71 2.68
CA PHE A 137 11.17 2.89 2.03
C PHE A 137 12.08 2.57 0.85
N THR A 138 12.80 1.45 0.87
CA THR A 138 13.56 0.97 -0.29
C THR A 138 12.61 0.74 -1.47
N LYS A 139 11.58 -0.09 -1.30
CA LYS A 139 10.61 -0.39 -2.37
C LYS A 139 9.81 0.82 -2.80
N PHE A 140 9.47 1.68 -1.86
CA PHE A 140 8.70 2.91 -2.11
C PHE A 140 9.51 3.88 -2.96
N SER A 141 10.79 4.07 -2.63
CA SER A 141 11.70 4.93 -3.40
C SER A 141 11.99 4.34 -4.77
N GLU A 142 12.17 3.03 -4.91
CA GLU A 142 12.33 2.36 -6.20
C GLU A 142 11.12 2.55 -7.12
N ARG A 143 9.90 2.53 -6.56
CA ARG A 143 8.67 2.73 -7.34
C ARG A 143 8.44 4.16 -7.78
N LEU A 144 8.90 5.12 -6.98
CA LEU A 144 8.77 6.54 -7.25
C LEU A 144 9.97 7.13 -7.98
N ALA A 145 11.08 6.40 -8.04
CA ALA A 145 12.22 6.78 -8.84
C ALA A 145 11.73 7.00 -10.28
N PRO A 146 12.14 8.11 -10.93
CA PRO A 146 11.86 8.29 -12.34
C PRO A 146 12.33 7.03 -13.07
N ALA A 147 11.48 6.47 -13.93
CA ALA A 147 11.85 5.32 -14.74
C ALA A 147 13.22 5.60 -15.34
N PRO A 148 14.19 4.66 -15.26
CA PRO A 148 15.45 4.83 -15.96
C PRO A 148 15.07 5.16 -17.39
N GLU A 149 15.41 6.37 -17.81
CA GLU A 149 15.24 6.83 -19.17
C GLU A 149 15.85 5.74 -20.03
N ALA A 150 14.98 4.93 -20.63
CA ALA A 150 15.39 3.88 -21.54
C ALA A 150 16.17 4.63 -22.59
N ALA A 151 17.50 4.41 -22.58
CA ALA A 151 18.43 4.98 -23.53
C ALA A 151 17.74 4.97 -24.87
N THR A 152 17.51 6.16 -25.40
CA THR A 152 16.87 6.38 -26.69
C THR A 152 17.77 5.68 -27.70
N ALA A 153 17.46 4.42 -27.99
CA ALA A 153 18.02 3.74 -29.14
C ALA A 153 17.58 4.60 -30.34
N PRO A 154 18.52 5.14 -31.12
CA PRO A 154 18.14 5.95 -32.27
C PRO A 154 17.28 5.08 -33.18
N ALA A 155 16.05 5.54 -33.40
CA ALA A 155 15.13 4.93 -34.33
C ALA A 155 15.85 4.77 -35.69
N PRO A 156 15.94 3.56 -36.27
CA PRO A 156 16.31 3.46 -37.66
C PRO A 156 15.12 4.01 -38.47
N THR A 157 15.36 5.12 -39.16
CA THR A 157 14.52 5.59 -40.26
C THR A 157 14.51 4.52 -41.35
N PRO A 158 13.34 4.12 -41.89
CA PRO A 158 13.29 3.59 -43.24
C PRO A 158 12.59 4.59 -44.14
N THR A 159 13.38 5.13 -45.05
CA THR A 159 12.97 5.79 -46.28
C THR A 159 11.99 4.91 -47.07
N LYS A 160 10.98 5.57 -47.61
CA LYS A 160 9.90 5.10 -48.48
C LYS A 160 10.45 4.61 -49.84
N GLU A 161 10.03 3.44 -50.30
CA GLU A 161 9.96 3.14 -51.74
C GLU A 161 8.84 2.13 -52.06
N THR A 162 8.25 2.31 -53.24
CA THR A 162 6.89 1.97 -53.70
C THR A 162 6.90 0.77 -54.67
N THR A 163 5.71 0.19 -54.93
CA THR A 163 5.26 -0.59 -56.13
C THR A 163 5.12 -2.10 -55.84
N SER A 164 4.05 -2.88 -56.12
CA SER A 164 2.77 -2.69 -56.86
C SER A 164 1.83 -3.91 -56.66
N MET A 165 0.52 -3.62 -56.66
CA MET A 165 -0.71 -4.33 -57.13
C MET A 165 -0.87 -5.87 -57.12
N ALA A 166 -2.01 -6.32 -56.58
CA ALA A 166 -3.20 -6.87 -57.29
C ALA A 166 -4.14 -7.55 -56.24
N GLU A 167 -5.32 -7.02 -55.90
CA GLU A 167 -6.62 -7.12 -56.59
C GLU A 167 -7.24 -8.54 -56.59
N HIS A 168 -8.31 -8.78 -55.80
CA HIS A 168 -9.65 -9.16 -56.30
C HIS A 168 -10.71 -9.30 -55.19
N ALA A 169 -11.95 -9.05 -55.58
CA ALA A 169 -13.14 -8.72 -54.80
C ALA A 169 -13.94 -9.90 -54.22
N HIS A 170 -14.77 -9.64 -53.18
CA HIS A 170 -16.18 -10.05 -53.21
C HIS A 170 -17.08 -9.28 -52.24
N ASP A 171 -18.26 -8.97 -52.80
CA ASP A 171 -19.47 -8.36 -52.26
C ASP A 171 -20.24 -9.35 -51.35
N HIS A 172 -20.92 -8.86 -50.29
CA HIS A 172 -22.33 -9.15 -49.97
C HIS A 172 -22.76 -8.70 -48.56
N ALA A 173 -24.08 -8.51 -48.42
CA ALA A 173 -24.78 -7.60 -47.52
C ALA A 173 -25.53 -8.25 -46.33
N HIS A 174 -25.87 -7.41 -45.34
CA HIS A 174 -27.06 -7.41 -44.45
C HIS A 174 -27.29 -8.64 -43.50
N PRO A 175 -28.21 -8.60 -42.49
CA PRO A 175 -27.90 -8.76 -41.08
C PRO A 175 -28.78 -9.84 -40.40
N ALA A 176 -28.81 -9.81 -39.06
CA ALA A 176 -29.89 -10.20 -38.15
C ALA A 176 -29.64 -11.41 -37.23
N HIS A 177 -30.13 -11.19 -36.00
CA HIS A 177 -30.79 -12.13 -35.09
C HIS A 177 -29.99 -12.86 -34.01
N GLY A 178 -30.54 -12.74 -32.78
CA GLY A 178 -30.65 -13.83 -31.81
C GLY A 178 -29.47 -14.03 -30.86
N GLU A 179 -29.63 -13.68 -29.58
CA GLU A 179 -30.16 -14.64 -28.58
C GLU A 179 -29.91 -14.12 -27.17
N ASP A 180 -31.01 -13.69 -26.55
CA ASP A 180 -31.21 -13.67 -25.11
C ASP A 180 -31.03 -15.09 -24.56
N ARG A 181 -30.02 -15.29 -23.71
CA ARG A 181 -29.84 -16.52 -22.94
C ARG A 181 -29.80 -16.20 -21.46
N SER A 182 -30.98 -16.40 -20.87
CA SER A 182 -31.23 -16.55 -19.45
C SER A 182 -30.32 -17.63 -18.85
N ASN A 183 -29.80 -17.38 -17.64
CA ASN A 183 -29.36 -18.42 -16.71
C ASN A 183 -29.97 -18.10 -15.33
N PRO A 184 -30.35 -19.12 -14.53
CA PRO A 184 -31.40 -18.98 -13.53
C PRO A 184 -30.90 -18.41 -12.21
N VAL A 185 -31.82 -17.71 -11.55
CA VAL A 185 -31.75 -17.28 -10.16
C VAL A 185 -31.86 -18.51 -9.26
N ILE A 186 -30.83 -18.76 -8.45
CA ILE A 186 -30.89 -19.71 -7.32
C ILE A 186 -30.82 -18.90 -6.00
N ALA A 187 -31.68 -19.33 -5.08
CA ALA A 187 -32.20 -18.63 -3.93
C ALA A 187 -31.20 -18.32 -2.79
N GLY A 188 -31.38 -17.14 -2.18
CA GLY A 188 -31.73 -16.98 -0.76
C GLY A 188 -30.63 -17.12 0.30
N LEU A 189 -30.08 -15.99 0.76
CA LEU A 189 -30.22 -15.39 2.11
C LEU A 189 -29.23 -14.20 2.27
N PRO A 190 -29.58 -13.14 3.05
CA PRO A 190 -28.85 -11.87 3.04
C PRO A 190 -27.55 -11.93 3.86
N LEU A 191 -26.42 -11.62 3.21
CA LEU A 191 -25.07 -11.48 3.80
C LEU A 191 -24.87 -10.22 4.67
N GLY A 192 -25.97 -9.60 5.14
CA GLY A 192 -25.96 -8.26 5.77
C GLY A 192 -25.81 -8.23 7.29
N ILE A 193 -25.50 -9.35 7.94
CA ILE A 193 -25.36 -9.41 9.40
C ILE A 193 -24.09 -10.24 9.65
N TRP A 194 -23.22 -9.77 10.56
CA TRP A 194 -21.92 -10.34 11.00
C TRP A 194 -20.62 -9.65 10.54
N VAL A 195 -20.64 -8.37 10.16
CA VAL A 195 -19.41 -7.58 9.92
C VAL A 195 -19.62 -6.18 10.54
N PRO A 196 -18.71 -5.59 11.35
CA PRO A 196 -17.31 -5.95 11.65
C PRO A 196 -16.93 -5.80 13.14
N ILE A 197 -16.53 -6.89 13.79
CA ILE A 197 -15.54 -6.84 14.87
C ILE A 197 -14.27 -7.44 14.27
N ILE A 198 -13.11 -7.10 14.83
CA ILE A 198 -11.78 -7.48 14.34
C ILE A 198 -11.45 -6.51 13.21
N ILE A 199 -10.35 -5.77 13.27
CA ILE A 199 -9.17 -6.10 12.45
C ILE A 199 -8.35 -4.81 12.45
N SER A 200 -7.18 -4.84 13.06
CA SER A 200 -6.26 -3.72 13.24
C SER A 200 -4.85 -4.35 13.16
N ALA A 201 -3.85 -4.04 12.29
CA ALA A 201 -2.45 -4.54 12.34
C ALA A 201 -1.35 -4.03 11.41
N VAL A 202 -1.59 -3.16 10.44
CA VAL A 202 -0.49 -2.84 9.50
C VAL A 202 0.12 -1.47 9.70
N VAL A 203 -0.58 -0.56 10.39
CA VAL A 203 -0.06 0.78 10.70
C VAL A 203 0.60 0.88 12.06
N VAL A 204 0.40 -0.11 12.92
CA VAL A 204 0.96 -0.06 14.27
C VAL A 204 2.47 -0.21 14.32
N ALA A 205 3.09 -0.80 13.30
CA ALA A 205 4.55 -0.87 13.29
C ALA A 205 5.22 0.51 13.34
N LEU A 206 4.46 1.59 13.10
CA LEU A 206 5.02 2.91 12.91
C LEU A 206 4.48 4.00 13.81
N VAL A 207 3.74 3.78 14.92
CA VAL A 207 3.35 4.96 15.76
C VAL A 207 2.76 4.92 17.22
N ILE A 208 3.15 5.74 18.20
CA ILE A 208 2.44 6.05 19.49
C ILE A 208 2.94 7.44 19.97
N SER A 209 2.76 7.71 21.28
CA SER A 209 3.63 8.45 22.18
C SER A 209 3.72 9.95 21.97
N LYS A 210 2.54 10.57 22.00
CA LYS A 210 2.36 11.70 22.91
C LYS A 210 0.93 11.72 23.45
N PHE A 211 0.61 10.85 24.41
CA PHE A 211 -0.58 11.04 25.25
C PHE A 211 -0.54 10.47 26.69
N LEU A 212 0.56 9.89 27.18
CA LEU A 212 0.77 9.74 28.62
C LEU A 212 2.27 9.84 28.95
N GLY A 213 2.68 10.99 29.49
CA GLY A 213 4.05 11.35 29.85
C GLY A 213 4.32 12.81 29.56
#